data_AF-A0A915BAB4-F1
#
_entry.id   AF-A0A915BAB4-F1
#
_cell.length_a   1.000
_cell.length_b   1.000
_cell.length_c   1.000
_cell.angle_alpha   90.00
_cell.angle_beta   90.00
_cell.angle_gamma   90.00
#
_symmetry.space_group_name_H-M   'P 1'
#
loop_
_entity.id
_entity.type
_entity.pdbx_description
1 polymer ?
#
loop_
_entity_poly.entity_id
_entity_poly.type
_entity_poly.pdbx_seq_one_letter_code
_entity_poly.pdbx_strand_id
1 'polypeptide(L)' 'MAAVKRPPDDDSKLPTYKLVVIGEGGVGKSSLTIQFFQKQFVDYYDPTIEDQYIIHCEVDG' A
#
# COMPACT_ATOMS: atom_id res chain seq x y z
N MET A 1 -21.87 9.72 -31.16
CA MET A 1 -21.44 9.60 -29.75
C MET A 1 -21.12 8.14 -29.48
N ALA A 2 -19.84 7.76 -29.47
CA ALA A 2 -19.43 6.38 -29.20
C ALA A 2 -19.19 6.23 -27.70
N ALA A 3 -19.93 5.32 -27.05
CA ALA A 3 -19.67 4.96 -25.66
C ALA A 3 -18.33 4.22 -25.59
N VAL A 4 -17.40 4.76 -24.80
CA VAL A 4 -16.15 4.08 -24.45
C VAL A 4 -16.52 2.86 -23.61
N LYS A 5 -16.54 1.68 -24.23
CA LYS A 5 -16.67 0.42 -23.52
C LYS A 5 -15.36 0.19 -22.77
N ARG A 6 -15.39 0.27 -21.44
CA ARG A 6 -14.27 -0.14 -20.59
C ARG A 6 -13.83 -1.55 -21.01
N PRO A 7 -12.52 -1.83 -21.14
CA PRO A 7 -12.06 -3.18 -21.46
C PRO A 7 -12.62 -4.15 -20.42
N PRO A 8 -12.95 -5.40 -20.81
CA PRO A 8 -13.44 -6.41 -19.89
C PRO A 8 -12.40 -6.57 -18.78
N ASP A 9 -12.81 -6.26 -17.55
CA ASP A 9 -12.00 -6.48 -16.37
C ASP A 9 -11.64 -7.98 -16.34
N ASP A 10 -10.34 -8.27 -16.38
CA ASP A 10 -9.81 -9.62 -16.28
C ASP A 10 -10.15 -10.16 -14.88
N ASP A 11 -11.22 -10.96 -14.78
CA ASP A 11 -11.77 -11.58 -13.55
C ASP A 11 -10.74 -12.43 -12.77
N SER A 12 -9.54 -12.63 -13.31
CA SER A 12 -8.44 -13.33 -12.67
C SER A 12 -7.56 -12.47 -11.75
N LYS A 13 -7.83 -11.16 -11.63
CA LYS A 13 -7.05 -10.25 -10.77
C LYS A 13 -7.64 -10.10 -9.37
N LEU A 14 -6.81 -10.39 -8.36
CA LEU A 14 -7.06 -9.99 -6.98
C LEU A 14 -7.30 -8.47 -6.87
N PRO A 15 -8.23 -8.02 -6.01
CA PRO A 15 -8.49 -6.61 -5.81
C PRO A 15 -7.23 -5.88 -5.33
N THR A 16 -6.93 -4.74 -5.95
CA THR A 16 -5.78 -3.90 -5.59
C THR A 16 -6.26 -2.64 -4.87
N TYR A 17 -5.75 -2.42 -3.65
CA TYR A 17 -6.06 -1.25 -2.84
C TYR A 17 -4.89 -0.27 -2.82
N LYS A 18 -5.13 1.00 -3.15
CA LYS A 18 -4.15 2.08 -3.05
C LYS A 18 -4.39 2.84 -1.75
N LEU A 19 -3.41 2.84 -0.86
CA LEU A 19 -3.49 3.48 0.44
C LEU A 19 -2.47 4.62 0.53
N VAL A 20 -2.85 5.71 1.22
CA VAL A 20 -1.98 6.86 1.48
C VAL A 20 -2.02 7.17 2.97
N VAL A 21 -0.85 7.31 3.59
CA VAL A 21 -0.72 7.63 5.03
C VAL A 21 -0.26 9.07 5.18
N ILE A 22 -1.02 9.90 5.90
CA ILE A 22 -0.78 11.34 6.08
C ILE A 22 -0.79 11.68 7.57
N GLY A 23 0.00 12.67 7.98
CA GLY A 23 0.07 13.14 9.37
C GLY A 23 1.33 13.97 9.65
N GLU A 24 1.37 14.62 10.81
CA GLU A 24 2.48 15.49 11.25
C GLU A 24 3.82 14.75 11.41
N GLY A 25 4.93 15.50 11.52
CA GLY A 25 6.26 14.93 11.73
C GLY A 25 6.34 14.15 13.05
N GLY A 26 7.06 13.02 13.06
CA GLY A 26 7.29 12.24 14.29
C GLY A 26 6.14 11.35 14.79
N VAL A 27 4.96 11.36 14.15
CA VAL A 27 3.80 10.54 14.59
C VAL A 27 3.92 9.04 14.26
N GLY A 28 5.03 8.58 13.67
CA GLY A 28 5.27 7.15 13.42
C GLY A 28 4.67 6.57 12.13
N LYS A 29 4.36 7.39 11.12
CA LYS A 29 3.82 6.92 9.82
C LYS A 29 4.70 5.87 9.17
N SER A 30 6.01 6.14 9.08
CA SER A 30 6.98 5.21 8.50
C SER A 30 7.06 3.93 9.32
N SER A 31 7.11 4.03 10.65
CA SER A 31 7.12 2.87 11.55
C SER A 31 5.88 1.98 11.35
N LEU A 32 4.69 2.57 11.19
CA LEU A 32 3.44 1.82 10.91
C LEU A 32 3.50 1.12 9.55
N THR A 33 3.93 1.83 8.50
CA THR A 33 4.10 1.25 7.17
C THR A 33 5.08 0.08 7.22
N ILE A 34 6.26 0.26 7.80
CA ILE A 34 7.28 -0.80 7.88
C ILE A 34 6.77 -2.00 8.69
N GLN A 35 6.13 -1.76 9.84
CA GLN A 35 5.53 -2.82 10.64
C GLN A 35 4.49 -3.63 9.85
N PHE A 36 3.68 -2.97 9.03
CA PHE A 36 2.67 -3.66 8.22
C PHE A 36 3.30 -4.60 7.19
N PHE A 37 4.36 -4.15 6.52
CA PHE A 37 5.05 -4.88 5.44
C PHE A 37 6.03 -5.95 5.94
N GLN A 38 6.88 -5.60 6.90
CA GLN A 38 7.98 -6.45 7.38
C GLN A 38 7.64 -7.21 8.66
N LYS A 39 6.51 -6.91 9.31
CA LYS A 39 6.12 -7.44 10.62
C LYS A 39 7.14 -7.15 11.73
N GLN A 40 7.97 -6.13 11.55
CA GLN A 40 9.01 -5.71 12.48
C GLN A 40 8.88 -4.23 12.81
N PHE A 41 9.14 -3.91 14.09
CA PHE A 41 9.17 -2.53 14.56
C PHE A 41 10.62 -2.07 14.60
N VAL A 42 10.92 -1.00 13.86
CA VAL A 42 12.27 -0.41 13.78
C VAL A 42 12.23 1.01 14.35
N ASP A 43 13.13 1.28 15.30
CA ASP A 43 13.27 2.59 15.95
C ASP A 43 13.91 3.63 15.04
N TYR A 44 14.70 3.19 14.05
CA TYR A 44 15.35 4.03 13.05
C TYR A 44 15.24 3.36 11.69
N TYR A 45 14.69 4.08 10.72
CA TYR A 45 14.61 3.66 9.32
C TYR A 45 15.55 4.53 8.49
N ASP A 46 16.37 3.90 7.64
CA ASP A 46 17.30 4.60 6.75
C ASP A 46 16.67 4.72 5.35
N PRO A 47 16.12 5.88 4.97
CA PRO A 47 15.41 6.05 3.72
C PRO A 47 16.39 6.12 2.55
N THR A 48 16.47 5.05 1.75
CA THR A 48 17.20 5.07 0.46
C THR A 48 16.32 4.81 -0.76
N ILE A 49 15.01 5.13 -0.65
CA ILE A 49 13.94 5.14 -1.68
C ILE A 49 12.99 3.94 -1.56
N GLU A 50 12.02 4.04 -0.65
CA GLU A 50 10.83 3.17 -0.62
C GLU A 50 9.54 4.01 -0.52
N ASP A 51 9.33 4.93 -1.45
CA ASP A 51 8.13 5.79 -1.47
C ASP A 51 6.83 5.02 -1.77
N GLN A 52 6.94 3.77 -2.22
CA GLN A 52 5.79 2.92 -2.54
C GLN A 52 6.06 1.46 -2.19
N TYR A 53 5.11 0.86 -1.47
CA TYR A 53 5.13 -0.55 -1.12
C TYR A 53 3.87 -1.26 -1.64
N ILE A 54 4.01 -2.50 -2.08
CA ILE A 54 2.90 -3.37 -2.51
C ILE A 54 3.06 -4.72 -1.81
N ILE A 55 2.02 -5.17 -1.12
CA ILE A 55 1.93 -6.53 -0.57
C ILE A 55 0.65 -7.20 -1.03
N HIS A 56 0.71 -8.52 -1.11
CA HIS A 56 -0.46 -9.38 -1.13
C HIS A 56 -0.72 -9.84 0.31
N CYS A 57 -1.91 -9.59 0.82
CA CYS A 57 -2.33 -10.05 2.13
C CYS A 57 -3.79 -10.48 2.09
N GLU A 58 -4.15 -11.39 2.99
CA GLU A 58 -5.53 -11.71 3.27
C GLU A 58 -6.17 -10.56 4.04
N VAL A 59 -7.36 -10.16 3.60
CA VAL A 59 -8.17 -9.12 4.23
C VAL A 59 -9.38 -9.81 4.86
N ASP A 60 -9.78 -9.37 6.05
CA ASP A 60 -10.90 -9.88 6.85
C ASP A 60 -10.71 -11.26 7.52
N GLY A 61 -9.78 -12.09 7.04
CA GLY A 61 -9.38 -13.36 7.68
C GLY A 61 -10.38 -14.50 7.59
#